data_AF-A0A150R819-F1
#
_entry.id   AF-A0A150R819-F1
#
_cell.length_a   1.000
_cell.length_b   1.000
_cell.length_c   1.000
_cell.angle_alpha   90.00
_cell.angle_beta   90.00
_cell.angle_gamma   90.00
#
_symmetry.space_group_name_H-M   'P 1'
#
loop_
_entity.id
_entity.type
_entity.pdbx_description
1 polymer ?
#
loop_
_entity_poly.entity_id
_entity_poly.type
_entity_poly.pdbx_seq_one_letter_code
_entity_poly.pdbx_strand_id
1 'polypeptide(L)' 'MTTDRTPSGGMDPTPAQPPSPGPGELATVDLSPRSAVVASLAGTLSRAVALGDAEAAWVVHEAIGRLLGLPMAPER' A
#
# COMPACT_ATOMS: atom_id res chain seq x y z
N MET A 1 4.80 60.33 22.65
CA MET A 1 5.83 59.65 21.84
C MET A 1 5.25 58.30 21.46
N THR A 2 4.82 58.16 20.21
CA THR A 2 4.17 56.96 19.66
C THR A 2 5.23 56.04 19.09
N THR A 3 5.28 54.78 19.49
CA THR A 3 5.95 53.75 18.69
C THR A 3 4.98 52.61 18.44
N ASP A 4 4.42 52.68 17.24
CA ASP A 4 3.88 51.60 16.44
C ASP A 4 4.87 50.42 16.40
N ARG A 5 4.41 49.20 16.70
CA ARG A 5 5.07 47.97 16.25
C ARG A 5 4.02 46.98 15.75
N THR A 6 4.10 46.77 14.45
CA THR A 6 3.44 45.86 13.52
C THR A 6 3.48 44.38 14.00
N PRO A 7 2.51 43.52 13.61
CA PRO A 7 2.33 42.20 14.22
C PRO A 7 3.33 41.17 13.68
N SER A 8 3.87 40.33 14.55
CA SER A 8 4.63 39.14 14.16
C SER A 8 3.67 38.09 13.60
N GLY A 9 3.64 37.97 12.27
CA GLY A 9 3.03 36.84 11.58
C GLY A 9 3.87 35.57 11.73
N GLY A 10 3.19 34.42 11.60
CA GLY A 10 3.83 33.16 11.23
C GLY A 10 3.90 32.10 12.33
N MET A 11 2.76 31.49 12.64
CA MET A 11 2.75 30.04 12.90
C MET A 11 1.50 29.49 12.22
N ASP A 12 1.63 29.11 10.96
CA ASP A 12 0.67 28.20 10.36
C ASP A 12 0.60 26.95 11.24
N PRO A 13 -0.59 26.45 11.62
CA PRO A 13 -0.69 25.23 12.39
C PRO A 13 -0.01 24.11 11.59
N THR A 14 0.95 23.42 12.21
CA THR A 14 1.51 22.17 11.70
C THR A 14 0.35 21.34 11.13
N PRO A 15 0.39 20.91 9.85
CA PRO A 15 -0.62 20.00 9.34
C PRO A 15 -0.72 18.83 10.31
N ALA A 16 -1.86 18.73 11.00
CA ALA A 16 -2.11 17.62 11.90
C ALA A 16 -1.91 16.36 11.07
N GLN A 17 -0.94 15.55 11.50
CA GLN A 17 -0.66 14.26 10.91
C GLN A 17 -2.00 13.55 10.74
N PRO A 18 -2.35 13.05 9.54
CA PRO A 18 -3.62 12.37 9.34
C PRO A 18 -3.76 11.28 10.40
N PRO A 19 -4.96 11.08 10.97
CA PRO A 19 -5.16 10.09 12.01
C PRO A 19 -4.60 8.75 11.52
N SER A 20 -3.74 8.14 12.34
CA SER A 20 -3.29 6.78 12.07
C SER A 20 -4.55 5.92 11.96
N PRO A 21 -4.73 5.16 10.86
CA PRO A 21 -5.88 4.29 10.72
C PRO A 21 -6.01 3.41 11.95
N GLY A 22 -7.20 3.34 12.53
CA GLY A 22 -7.44 2.53 13.72
C GLY A 22 -7.18 1.04 13.42
N PRO A 23 -6.88 0.19 14.42
CA PRO A 23 -6.70 -1.25 14.21
C PRO A 23 -7.90 -1.93 13.50
N GLY A 24 -9.11 -1.35 13.61
CA GLY A 24 -10.31 -1.80 12.92
C GLY A 24 -10.53 -1.23 11.52
N GLU A 25 -9.78 -0.21 11.11
CA GLU A 25 -9.86 0.43 9.79
C GLU A 25 -8.94 -0.26 8.77
N LEU A 26 -7.87 -0.88 9.25
CA LEU A 26 -7.00 -1.78 8.47
C LEU A 26 -7.55 -3.21 8.36
N ALA A 27 -8.61 -3.53 9.11
CA ALA A 27 -9.11 -4.89 9.30
C ALA A 27 -10.48 -5.11 8.67
N THR A 28 -10.62 -4.77 7.40
CA THR A 28 -11.55 -5.49 6.52
C THR A 28 -10.72 -6.40 5.63
N VAL A 29 -9.95 -7.31 6.24
CA VAL A 29 -9.45 -8.47 5.49
C VAL A 29 -10.70 -9.23 5.09
N ASP A 30 -11.04 -9.19 3.81
CA ASP A 30 -12.04 -10.10 3.26
C ASP A 30 -11.60 -11.51 3.68
N LEU A 31 -12.35 -12.15 4.58
CA LEU A 31 -12.02 -13.49 5.10
C LEU A 31 -12.40 -14.59 4.09
N SER A 32 -12.74 -14.21 2.86
CA SER A 32 -12.96 -15.13 1.77
C SER A 32 -11.76 -16.08 1.57
N PRO A 33 -12.01 -17.36 1.25
CA PRO A 33 -10.96 -18.29 0.84
C PRO A 33 -10.07 -17.72 -0.28
N ARG A 34 -10.64 -16.92 -1.20
CA ARG A 34 -9.90 -16.29 -2.30
C ARG A 34 -8.86 -15.29 -1.78
N SER A 35 -9.23 -14.48 -0.79
CA SER A 35 -8.34 -13.50 -0.16
C SER A 35 -7.20 -14.19 0.60
N ALA A 36 -7.47 -15.28 1.31
CA ALA A 36 -6.44 -16.09 1.97
C ALA A 36 -5.40 -16.65 0.98
N VAL A 37 -5.86 -17.13 -0.19
CA VAL A 37 -4.96 -17.58 -1.26
C VAL A 37 -4.13 -16.42 -1.82
N VAL A 38 -4.73 -15.26 -2.06
CA VAL A 38 -4.01 -14.07 -2.53
C VAL A 38 -2.94 -13.62 -1.53
N ALA A 39 -3.25 -13.59 -0.23
CA ALA A 39 -2.28 -13.24 0.81
C ALA A 39 -1.09 -14.23 0.87
N SER A 40 -1.37 -15.53 0.75
CA SER A 40 -0.33 -16.57 0.68
C SER A 40 0.58 -16.40 -0.54
N LEU A 41 0.00 -16.11 -1.71
CA LEU A 41 0.74 -15.84 -2.93
C LEU A 41 1.56 -14.55 -2.83
N ALA A 42 1.03 -13.49 -2.23
CA ALA A 42 1.76 -12.24 -2.00
C ALA A 42 3.00 -12.46 -1.12
N GLY A 43 2.89 -13.28 -0.07
CA GLY A 43 4.04 -13.67 0.76
C GLY A 43 5.08 -14.47 -0.03
N THR A 44 4.64 -15.33 -0.95
CA THR A 44 5.54 -16.10 -1.83
C THR A 44 6.24 -15.20 -2.84
N LEU A 45 5.51 -14.26 -3.46
CA LEU A 45 6.05 -13.26 -4.37
C LEU A 45 7.12 -12.41 -3.70
N SER A 46 6.86 -11.93 -2.48
CA SER A 46 7.83 -11.14 -1.72
C SER A 46 9.14 -11.90 -1.50
N ARG A 47 9.09 -13.21 -1.23
CA ARG A 47 10.29 -14.04 -1.08
C ARG A 47 11.01 -14.24 -2.40
N ALA A 48 10.29 -14.54 -3.48
CA ALA A 48 10.89 -14.73 -4.81
C ALA A 48 11.65 -13.46 -5.25
N VAL A 49 11.04 -12.29 -5.07
CA VAL A 49 11.68 -10.99 -5.36
C VAL A 49 12.90 -10.77 -4.49
N ALA A 50 12.83 -11.05 -3.18
CA ALA A 50 13.96 -10.89 -2.27
C ALA A 50 15.14 -11.81 -2.61
N LEU A 51 14.87 -12.98 -3.19
CA LEU A 51 15.89 -13.94 -3.64
C LEU A 51 16.38 -13.68 -5.07
N GLY A 52 15.79 -12.74 -5.79
CA GLY A 52 16.10 -12.48 -7.21
C GLY A 52 15.59 -13.56 -8.17
N ASP A 53 14.64 -14.38 -7.74
CA ASP A 53 14.03 -15.43 -8.57
C ASP A 53 12.94 -14.82 -9.47
N ALA A 54 13.36 -14.35 -10.64
CA ALA A 54 12.50 -13.65 -11.59
C ALA A 54 11.40 -14.55 -12.17
N GLU A 55 11.70 -15.83 -12.44
CA GLU A 55 10.74 -16.78 -12.98
C GLU A 55 9.64 -17.09 -11.95
N ALA A 56 10.03 -17.38 -10.69
CA ALA A 56 9.05 -17.61 -9.64
C ALA A 56 8.20 -16.35 -9.37
N ALA A 57 8.82 -15.18 -9.38
CA ALA A 57 8.10 -13.92 -9.21
C ALA A 57 7.07 -13.70 -10.33
N TRP A 58 7.43 -13.98 -11.59
CA TRP A 58 6.53 -13.86 -12.73
C TRP A 58 5.35 -14.83 -12.64
N VAL A 59 5.61 -16.11 -12.38
CA VAL A 59 4.56 -17.14 -12.24
C VAL A 59 3.58 -16.79 -11.12
N VAL A 60 4.08 -16.34 -9.96
CA VAL A 60 3.21 -15.97 -8.83
C VAL A 60 2.42 -14.71 -9.13
N HIS A 61 3.03 -13.71 -9.77
CA HIS A 61 2.33 -12.50 -10.21
C HIS A 61 1.20 -12.84 -11.19
N GLU A 62 1.44 -13.72 -12.14
CA GLU A 62 0.44 -14.19 -13.09
C GLU A 62 -0.70 -14.94 -12.39
N ALA A 63 -0.38 -15.84 -11.46
CA ALA A 63 -1.38 -16.58 -10.69
C ALA A 63 -2.29 -15.63 -9.90
N ILE A 64 -1.74 -14.57 -9.30
CA ILE A 64 -2.53 -13.53 -8.63
C ILE A 64 -3.42 -12.81 -9.65
N GLY A 65 -2.90 -12.40 -10.81
CA GLY A 65 -3.67 -11.74 -11.86
C GLY A 65 -4.87 -12.58 -12.32
N ARG A 66 -4.66 -13.87 -12.60
CA ARG A 66 -5.72 -14.82 -12.97
C ARG A 66 -6.74 -14.99 -11.83
N LEU A 67 -6.27 -15.09 -10.58
CA LEU A 67 -7.13 -15.10 -9.39
C LEU A 67 -7.83 -13.77 -9.11
N LEU A 68 -7.50 -12.68 -9.79
CA LEU A 68 -8.25 -11.43 -9.70
C LEU A 68 -9.12 -11.19 -10.95
N GLY A 69 -9.04 -12.07 -11.95
CA GLY A 69 -9.73 -11.89 -13.23
C GLY A 69 -9.13 -10.79 -14.08
N LEU A 70 -7.86 -10.43 -13.84
CA LEU A 70 -7.16 -9.42 -14.61
C LEU A 70 -6.71 -9.99 -15.96
N PRO A 71 -6.83 -9.21 -17.05
CA PRO A 71 -6.31 -9.62 -18.35
C PRO A 71 -4.79 -9.75 -18.28
N MET A 72 -4.27 -10.85 -18.82
CA MET A 72 -2.84 -11.06 -18.98
C MET A 72 -2.27 -10.02 -19.94
N ALA A 73 -1.17 -9.35 -19.57
CA ALA A 73 -0.49 -8.44 -20.48
C ALA A 73 -0.06 -9.22 -21.74
N PRO A 74 -0.26 -8.68 -22.95
CA PRO A 74 0.15 -9.37 -24.17
C PRO A 74 1.67 -9.57 -24.17
N GLU A 75 2.10 -10.79 -24.50
CA GLU A 75 3.51 -11.12 -24.76
C GLU A 75 4.06 -10.16 -25.83
N ARG A 76 5.17 -9.49 -25.53
CA ARG A 76 5.90 -8.61 -26.46
C ARG A 76 7.13 -9.30 -26.98
#